data_AF-A0A5P8JVT6-F1
#
_entry.id   AF-A0A5P8JVT6-F1
#
_cell.length_a   1.000
_cell.length_b   1.000
_cell.length_c   1.000
_cell.angle_alpha   90.00
_cell.angle_beta   90.00
_cell.angle_gamma   90.00
#
_symmetry.space_group_name_H-M   'P 1'
#
loop_
_entity.id
_entity.type
_entity.pdbx_description
1 polymer ?
#
loop_
_entity_poly.entity_id
_entity_poly.type
_entity_poly.pdbx_seq_one_letter_code
_entity_poly.pdbx_strand_id
1 'polypeptide(L)'
;MSLSSDLISLVLHNGLAKNKYQNSKRVVLDQSPEERPHGAIFLTHTKQALTEARGFIATSEEAVLANQACSHWTPNIFRYGTYSDDRRQVVVGHRENNLKQINAFVVDADFGDHKPHYNQDLLEQFIIKKKDLFDPEIWPTAILETPHGYQVYYVLWKSVFVSKKGTRYPAVEAAKTVSEQLRQSVLKNLPQVDVGCNHFGFFRLPSDDMVRFFEPSLTLDFATLLDWAMEIKLKMTGVTKPSTHDHQVDQPWFSALSRASVVRGDGDLGRNNTLLTLLLATYSSGWDQNRAYDFADEWNSRQPDPLRDTEVRRILKSAFSGNYQGASKAYIQHLMDRWAPEVRPFARTARQNWVKFRKPRHIRKYSHVSEWAQDLVKYVDRLGARSTSLQLTTADIREALHISRDSLNKALDYVAIHGLLRVQRTRGRNGGILLITMMMAGRQIETRHASQSQDWQEFLGLEQGESNVLSVTPENRPTIVLPGRLMDG
;
A
#
# COMPACT_ATOMS: atom_id res chain seq x y z
N MET A 1 -7.54 14.83 -24.73
CA MET A 1 -6.19 14.61 -24.18
C MET A 1 -5.89 13.12 -24.30
N SER A 2 -4.62 12.73 -24.38
CA SER A 2 -4.26 11.33 -24.56
C SER A 2 -4.21 10.58 -23.22
N LEU A 3 -4.46 9.26 -23.23
CA LEU A 3 -4.45 8.42 -22.02
C LEU A 3 -3.12 8.53 -21.26
N SER A 4 -2.00 8.53 -21.99
CA SER A 4 -0.66 8.70 -21.42
C SER A 4 -0.48 10.07 -20.77
N SER A 5 -0.99 11.14 -21.38
CA SER A 5 -0.90 12.50 -20.82
C SER A 5 -1.70 12.63 -19.52
N ASP A 6 -2.88 12.00 -19.47
CA ASP A 6 -3.74 12.00 -18.29
C ASP A 6 -3.10 11.16 -17.16
N LEU A 7 -2.53 10.00 -17.47
CA LEU A 7 -1.78 9.18 -16.51
C LEU A 7 -0.54 9.92 -15.97
N ILE A 8 0.26 10.54 -16.84
CA ILE A 8 1.41 11.35 -16.43
C ILE A 8 0.94 12.45 -15.48
N SER A 9 -0.10 13.20 -15.85
CA SER A 9 -0.63 14.30 -15.03
C SER A 9 -1.14 13.81 -13.67
N LEU A 10 -1.82 12.66 -13.64
CA LEU A 10 -2.28 12.02 -12.40
C LEU A 10 -1.11 11.65 -11.49
N VAL A 11 -0.09 10.97 -12.02
CA VAL A 11 1.09 10.54 -11.27
C VAL A 11 1.91 11.73 -10.76
N LEU A 12 1.99 12.83 -11.52
CA LEU A 12 2.71 14.03 -11.12
C LEU A 12 2.02 14.80 -9.98
N HIS A 13 0.70 14.68 -9.85
CA HIS A 13 -0.13 15.53 -9.00
C HIS A 13 0.21 17.02 -9.19
N ASN A 14 0.62 17.69 -8.10
CA ASN A 14 1.08 19.07 -8.04
C ASN A 14 2.56 19.15 -7.64
N GLY A 15 3.33 18.10 -7.91
CA GLY A 15 4.73 18.01 -7.48
C GLY A 15 5.70 18.86 -8.29
N LEU A 16 5.34 19.16 -9.54
CA LEU A 16 6.06 20.02 -10.48
C LEU A 16 5.23 21.25 -10.82
N ALA A 17 5.88 22.29 -11.34
CA ALA A 17 5.19 23.42 -11.94
C ALA A 17 4.35 22.97 -13.14
N LYS A 18 3.20 23.61 -13.41
CA LYS A 18 2.38 23.24 -14.59
C LYS A 18 3.05 23.64 -15.91
N ASN A 19 3.77 24.76 -15.92
CA ASN A 19 4.35 25.36 -17.13
C ASN A 19 5.88 25.40 -17.04
N LYS A 20 6.58 25.38 -18.18
CA LYS A 20 8.03 25.61 -18.26
C LYS A 20 8.41 26.99 -17.73
N TYR A 21 9.62 27.12 -17.19
CA TYR A 21 10.12 28.41 -16.71
C TYR A 21 10.47 29.36 -17.88
N GLN A 22 11.04 28.80 -18.95
CA GLN A 22 11.34 29.50 -20.20
C GLN A 22 10.63 28.80 -21.36
N ASN A 23 10.28 29.57 -22.39
CA ASN A 23 9.67 29.07 -23.64
C ASN A 23 8.42 28.21 -23.41
N SER A 24 7.58 28.58 -22.43
CA SER A 24 6.29 27.91 -22.24
C SER A 24 5.36 28.23 -23.41
N LYS A 25 4.66 27.21 -23.90
CA LYS A 25 3.62 27.34 -24.93
C LYS A 25 2.24 27.59 -24.33
N ARG A 26 2.12 27.64 -23.00
CA ARG A 26 0.88 27.90 -22.27
C ARG A 26 0.86 29.36 -21.82
N VAL A 27 -0.22 30.07 -22.15
CA VAL A 27 -0.46 31.43 -21.66
C VAL A 27 -0.84 31.34 -20.18
N VAL A 28 -0.06 31.99 -19.30
CA VAL A 28 -0.31 32.01 -17.85
C VAL A 28 -1.16 33.23 -17.53
N LEU A 29 -2.36 33.03 -16.99
CA LEU A 29 -3.21 34.12 -16.54
C LEU A 29 -3.00 34.49 -15.07
N ASP A 30 -2.54 33.59 -14.19
CA ASP A 30 -2.49 33.91 -12.75
C ASP A 30 -1.69 32.88 -11.92
N GLN A 31 -0.36 32.89 -11.97
CA GLN A 31 0.45 32.16 -10.97
C GLN A 31 1.53 33.08 -10.44
N SER A 32 1.37 33.51 -9.18
CA SER A 32 2.44 34.21 -8.46
C SER A 32 3.71 33.34 -8.43
N PRO A 33 4.91 33.91 -8.70
CA PRO A 33 6.17 33.17 -8.66
C PRO A 33 6.42 32.40 -7.36
N GLU A 34 5.87 32.87 -6.24
CA GLU A 34 6.04 32.29 -4.90
C GLU A 34 5.22 31.00 -4.68
N GLU A 35 4.18 30.74 -5.48
CA GLU A 35 3.32 29.55 -5.36
C GLU A 35 3.76 28.39 -6.27
N ARG A 36 4.84 28.58 -7.04
CA ARG A 36 5.29 27.60 -8.03
C ARG A 36 5.92 26.37 -7.35
N PRO A 37 5.39 25.15 -7.56
CA PRO A 37 5.98 23.96 -6.97
C PRO A 37 7.41 23.72 -7.47
N HIS A 38 8.35 23.60 -6.53
CA HIS A 38 9.75 23.27 -6.85
C HIS A 38 10.00 21.77 -6.70
N GLY A 39 10.23 21.08 -7.81
CA GLY A 39 10.55 19.66 -7.83
C GLY A 39 11.26 19.29 -9.13
N ALA A 40 11.82 18.09 -9.16
CA ALA A 40 12.54 17.57 -10.31
C ALA A 40 12.14 16.12 -10.59
N ILE A 41 12.05 15.79 -11.87
CA ILE A 41 11.96 14.44 -12.39
C ILE A 41 13.09 14.23 -13.38
N PHE A 42 13.55 12.98 -13.45
CA PHE A 42 14.59 12.56 -14.38
C PHE A 42 13.95 11.80 -15.55
N LEU A 43 14.38 12.12 -16.76
CA LEU A 43 13.93 11.50 -18.00
C LEU A 43 15.15 10.97 -18.76
N THR A 44 15.03 9.78 -19.36
CA THR A 44 16.08 9.20 -20.20
C THR A 44 15.52 8.76 -21.55
N HIS A 45 16.29 8.98 -22.62
CA HIS A 45 15.82 8.69 -23.98
C HIS A 45 15.74 7.20 -24.27
N THR A 46 16.74 6.41 -23.87
CA THR A 46 16.83 4.97 -24.17
C THR A 46 17.24 4.17 -22.93
N LYS A 47 17.08 2.84 -22.99
CA LYS A 47 17.61 1.93 -21.96
C LYS A 47 19.13 2.03 -21.84
N GLN A 48 19.85 2.22 -22.95
CA GLN A 48 21.29 2.44 -22.93
C GLN A 48 21.65 3.75 -22.22
N ALA A 49 20.97 4.85 -22.55
CA ALA A 49 21.19 6.13 -21.88
C ALA A 49 20.92 6.03 -20.37
N LEU A 50 19.89 5.27 -19.96
CA LEU A 50 19.63 4.99 -18.54
C LEU A 50 20.82 4.32 -17.85
N THR A 51 21.42 3.29 -18.45
CA THR A 51 22.62 2.61 -17.91
C THR A 51 23.80 3.56 -17.76
N GLU A 52 23.95 4.51 -18.67
CA GLU A 52 24.99 5.54 -18.64
C GLU A 52 24.61 6.75 -17.76
N ALA A 53 23.46 6.70 -17.08
CA ALA A 53 22.84 7.82 -16.35
C ALA A 53 22.70 9.10 -17.20
N ARG A 54 22.59 8.96 -18.53
CA ARG A 54 22.38 10.04 -19.48
C ARG A 54 20.90 10.36 -19.65
N GLY A 55 20.56 11.63 -19.53
CA GLY A 55 19.18 12.08 -19.62
C GLY A 55 19.06 13.58 -19.40
N PHE A 56 17.87 14.04 -19.06
CA PHE A 56 17.66 15.42 -18.64
C PHE A 56 16.64 15.52 -17.51
N ILE A 57 16.62 16.69 -16.89
CA ILE A 57 15.81 17.01 -15.72
C ILE A 57 14.62 17.87 -16.14
N ALA A 58 13.41 17.42 -15.82
CA ALA A 58 12.19 18.19 -15.98
C ALA A 58 11.72 18.75 -14.63
N THR A 59 11.40 20.04 -14.61
CA THR A 59 10.88 20.76 -13.43
C THR A 59 9.44 21.26 -13.63
N SER A 60 8.82 20.91 -14.76
CA SER A 60 7.41 21.19 -15.05
C SER A 60 6.73 20.02 -15.75
N GLU A 61 5.41 19.91 -15.55
CA GLU A 61 4.56 18.95 -16.26
C GLU A 61 4.61 19.17 -17.78
N GLU A 62 4.55 20.42 -18.24
CA GLU A 62 4.74 20.76 -19.65
C GLU A 62 6.08 20.25 -20.21
N ALA A 63 7.15 20.24 -19.42
CA ALA A 63 8.44 19.68 -19.86
C ALA A 63 8.39 18.16 -19.97
N VAL A 64 7.70 17.46 -19.07
CA VAL A 64 7.52 16.01 -19.16
C VAL A 64 6.70 15.66 -20.41
N LEU A 65 5.54 16.32 -20.59
CA LEU A 65 4.64 16.07 -21.72
C LEU A 65 5.28 16.42 -23.08
N ALA A 66 6.12 17.45 -23.13
CA ALA A 66 6.85 17.79 -24.36
C ALA A 66 7.94 16.77 -24.74
N ASN A 67 8.27 15.82 -23.86
CA ASN A 67 9.31 14.83 -24.06
C ASN A 67 8.80 13.39 -23.89
N GLN A 68 7.56 13.12 -24.32
CA GLN A 68 6.98 11.77 -24.34
C GLN A 68 7.76 10.76 -25.20
N ALA A 69 8.66 11.21 -26.06
CA ALA A 69 9.59 10.35 -26.80
C ALA A 69 10.69 9.71 -25.92
N CYS A 70 10.83 10.14 -24.66
CA CYS A 70 11.72 9.48 -23.70
C CYS A 70 11.19 8.09 -23.32
N SER A 71 12.10 7.14 -23.13
CA SER A 71 11.71 5.77 -22.79
C SER A 71 11.49 5.54 -21.30
N HIS A 72 12.21 6.25 -20.43
CA HIS A 72 12.10 6.08 -18.98
C HIS A 72 12.02 7.40 -18.24
N TRP A 73 11.41 7.35 -17.06
CA TRP A 73 11.24 8.47 -16.17
C TRP A 73 11.21 8.03 -14.70
N THR A 74 11.35 8.97 -13.79
CA THR A 74 11.05 8.74 -12.37
C THR A 74 9.64 9.26 -12.03
N PRO A 75 8.67 8.40 -11.68
CA PRO A 75 7.30 8.83 -11.40
C PRO A 75 7.15 9.61 -10.09
N ASN A 76 8.11 9.46 -9.18
CA ASN A 76 8.17 10.17 -7.91
C ASN A 76 9.07 11.40 -8.01
N ILE A 77 8.77 12.43 -7.21
CA ILE A 77 9.37 13.75 -7.35
C ILE A 77 10.55 13.90 -6.42
N PHE A 78 11.65 14.44 -6.93
CA PHE A 78 12.85 14.77 -6.17
C PHE A 78 12.92 16.27 -5.86
N ARG A 79 13.66 16.66 -4.82
CA ARG A 79 13.78 18.08 -4.43
C ARG A 79 14.54 18.88 -5.48
N TYR A 80 15.58 18.28 -6.05
CA TYR A 80 16.40 18.86 -7.09
C TYR A 80 16.97 17.76 -8.00
N GLY A 81 17.41 18.15 -9.18
CA GLY A 81 18.31 17.36 -10.03
C GLY A 81 19.47 18.23 -10.48
N THR A 82 20.62 17.63 -10.72
CA THR A 82 21.79 18.32 -11.29
C THR A 82 22.48 17.43 -12.33
N TYR A 83 23.48 17.96 -13.01
CA TYR A 83 24.36 17.19 -13.90
C TYR A 83 25.74 17.08 -13.28
N SER A 84 26.41 15.93 -13.49
CA SER A 84 27.80 15.74 -13.04
C SER A 84 28.84 16.28 -14.03
N ASP A 85 28.42 16.55 -15.27
CA ASP A 85 29.28 17.01 -16.36
C ASP A 85 28.86 18.38 -16.88
N ASP A 86 29.84 19.14 -17.39
CA ASP A 86 29.61 20.48 -17.94
C ASP A 86 28.73 20.47 -19.19
N ARG A 87 28.72 19.35 -19.92
CA ARG A 87 27.86 19.13 -21.10
C ARG A 87 26.40 18.83 -20.73
N ARG A 88 26.10 18.71 -19.42
CA ARG A 88 24.77 18.48 -18.87
C ARG A 88 24.09 17.24 -19.46
N GLN A 89 24.82 16.15 -19.56
CA GLN A 89 24.31 14.88 -20.09
C GLN A 89 23.99 13.87 -18.99
N VAL A 90 24.82 13.81 -17.95
CA VAL A 90 24.76 12.78 -16.91
C VAL A 90 23.99 13.31 -15.70
N VAL A 91 22.78 12.80 -15.51
CA VAL A 91 21.86 13.25 -14.47
C VAL A 91 22.20 12.66 -13.10
N VAL A 92 22.19 13.50 -12.07
CA VAL A 92 22.47 13.15 -10.67
C VAL A 92 21.40 13.74 -9.76
N GLY A 93 21.10 13.03 -8.67
CA GLY A 93 20.13 13.44 -7.66
C GLY A 93 18.93 12.49 -7.52
N HIS A 94 18.81 11.47 -8.36
CA HIS A 94 17.77 10.43 -8.29
C HIS A 94 18.03 9.42 -7.14
N ARG A 95 18.30 9.92 -5.92
CA ARG A 95 18.55 9.13 -4.71
C ARG A 95 17.39 9.29 -3.73
N GLU A 96 17.12 8.26 -2.94
CA GLU A 96 15.97 8.23 -2.03
C GLU A 96 15.98 9.34 -0.97
N ASN A 97 17.16 9.73 -0.47
CA ASN A 97 17.31 10.84 0.46
C ASN A 97 16.97 12.22 -0.16
N ASN A 98 16.86 12.28 -1.49
CA ASN A 98 16.47 13.45 -2.25
C ASN A 98 15.00 13.39 -2.74
N LEU A 99 14.25 12.32 -2.47
CA LEU A 99 12.81 12.25 -2.77
C LEU A 99 12.06 13.33 -2.00
N LYS A 100 11.37 14.23 -2.71
CA LYS A 100 10.51 15.28 -2.14
C LYS A 100 9.14 14.72 -1.77
N GLN A 101 8.54 13.95 -2.68
CA GLN A 101 7.23 13.35 -2.49
C GLN A 101 7.12 12.03 -3.26
N ILE A 102 6.38 11.10 -2.68
CA ILE A 102 6.05 9.80 -3.26
C ILE A 102 4.60 9.86 -3.69
N ASN A 103 4.36 9.62 -4.96
CA ASN A 103 3.08 9.73 -5.63
C ASN A 103 2.56 8.37 -6.09
N ALA A 104 3.45 7.45 -6.46
CA ALA A 104 3.06 6.15 -6.97
C ALA A 104 4.07 5.06 -6.58
N PHE A 105 3.56 3.85 -6.47
CA PHE A 105 4.36 2.62 -6.40
C PHE A 105 4.27 1.90 -7.73
N VAL A 106 5.39 1.33 -8.19
CA VAL A 106 5.44 0.57 -9.43
C VAL A 106 5.92 -0.84 -9.15
N VAL A 107 5.18 -1.81 -9.68
CA VAL A 107 5.54 -3.23 -9.71
C VAL A 107 5.95 -3.56 -11.14
N ASP A 108 7.14 -4.11 -11.32
CA ASP A 108 7.68 -4.51 -12.62
C ASP A 108 7.61 -6.04 -12.72
N ALA A 109 7.04 -6.55 -13.81
CA ALA A 109 6.92 -7.98 -14.07
C ALA A 109 7.54 -8.29 -15.43
N ASP A 110 8.63 -9.08 -15.43
CA ASP A 110 9.40 -9.41 -16.63
C ASP A 110 9.17 -10.87 -17.02
N PHE A 111 8.64 -11.07 -18.22
CA PHE A 111 8.31 -12.38 -18.78
C PHE A 111 9.34 -12.82 -19.84
N GLY A 112 10.33 -11.98 -20.15
CA GLY A 112 11.27 -12.22 -21.24
C GLY A 112 10.55 -12.43 -22.57
N ASP A 113 10.95 -13.48 -23.29
CA ASP A 113 10.39 -13.82 -24.61
C ASP A 113 9.01 -14.51 -24.54
N HIS A 114 8.56 -14.90 -23.34
CA HIS A 114 7.30 -15.60 -23.12
C HIS A 114 6.20 -14.68 -22.58
N LYS A 115 6.27 -13.39 -22.92
CA LYS A 115 5.30 -12.38 -22.48
C LYS A 115 3.89 -12.72 -22.98
N PRO A 116 2.92 -12.94 -22.09
CA PRO A 116 1.54 -13.16 -22.51
C PRO A 116 0.95 -11.86 -23.06
N HIS A 117 -0.01 -11.96 -23.98
CA HIS A 117 -0.82 -10.81 -24.37
C HIS A 117 -1.61 -10.28 -23.18
N TYR A 118 -1.80 -8.96 -23.13
CA TYR A 118 -2.64 -8.35 -22.11
C TYR A 118 -4.08 -8.87 -22.24
N ASN A 119 -4.63 -9.31 -21.12
CA ASN A 119 -6.02 -9.69 -20.99
C ASN A 119 -6.49 -9.48 -19.55
N GLN A 120 -7.76 -9.76 -19.31
CA GLN A 120 -8.34 -9.62 -17.99
C GLN A 120 -7.71 -10.54 -16.93
N ASP A 121 -7.40 -11.79 -17.27
CA ASP A 121 -6.80 -12.73 -16.32
C ASP A 121 -5.43 -12.24 -15.84
N LEU A 122 -4.69 -11.51 -16.68
CA LEU A 122 -3.44 -10.86 -16.32
C LEU A 122 -3.67 -9.66 -15.39
N LEU A 123 -4.67 -8.81 -15.67
CA LEU A 123 -5.08 -7.74 -14.75
C LEU A 123 -5.42 -8.30 -13.36
N GLU A 124 -6.18 -9.40 -13.31
CA GLU A 124 -6.56 -10.07 -12.05
C GLU A 124 -5.36 -10.53 -11.21
N GLN A 125 -4.25 -10.90 -11.85
CA GLN A 125 -3.03 -11.28 -11.14
C GLN A 125 -2.36 -10.10 -10.43
N PHE A 126 -2.54 -8.89 -10.92
CA PHE A 126 -2.06 -7.65 -10.31
C PHE A 126 -3.00 -7.08 -9.23
N ILE A 127 -4.19 -7.65 -9.06
CA ILE A 127 -5.12 -7.23 -8.01
C ILE A 127 -4.79 -7.97 -6.71
N ILE A 128 -4.54 -7.21 -5.65
CA ILE A 128 -4.26 -7.80 -4.34
C ILE A 128 -5.59 -7.95 -3.59
N LYS A 129 -6.07 -9.19 -3.55
CA LYS A 129 -7.26 -9.60 -2.79
C LYS A 129 -6.90 -9.71 -1.30
N LYS A 130 -7.59 -8.93 -0.46
CA LYS A 130 -7.43 -8.99 0.99
C LYS A 130 -8.26 -10.14 1.57
N LYS A 131 -7.86 -10.64 2.75
CA LYS A 131 -8.49 -11.80 3.38
C LYS A 131 -9.87 -11.50 3.97
N ASP A 132 -10.09 -10.27 4.44
CA ASP A 132 -11.40 -9.84 4.88
C ASP A 132 -12.16 -9.27 3.67
N LEU A 133 -13.37 -9.77 3.46
CA LEU A 133 -14.21 -9.35 2.34
C LEU A 133 -14.67 -7.89 2.45
N PHE A 134 -14.47 -7.28 3.63
CA PHE A 134 -14.77 -5.88 3.90
C PHE A 134 -13.63 -4.93 3.60
N ASP A 135 -12.42 -5.45 3.40
CA ASP A 135 -11.34 -4.60 2.98
C ASP A 135 -11.36 -4.50 1.45
N PRO A 136 -11.43 -3.28 0.90
CA PRO A 136 -11.37 -3.12 -0.55
C PRO A 136 -10.06 -3.70 -1.08
N GLU A 137 -10.19 -4.47 -2.16
CA GLU A 137 -9.08 -4.99 -2.95
C GLU A 137 -8.15 -3.83 -3.34
N ILE A 138 -6.84 -4.10 -3.40
CA ILE A 138 -5.89 -3.09 -3.88
C ILE A 138 -5.75 -3.30 -5.37
N TRP A 139 -6.42 -2.42 -6.11
CA TRP A 139 -6.39 -2.38 -7.56
C TRP A 139 -5.21 -1.54 -8.07
N PRO A 140 -4.61 -1.92 -9.21
CA PRO A 140 -3.72 -1.02 -9.92
C PRO A 140 -4.52 0.15 -10.50
N THR A 141 -3.88 1.31 -10.60
CA THR A 141 -4.44 2.48 -11.30
C THR A 141 -4.16 2.42 -12.79
N ALA A 142 -2.99 1.89 -13.19
CA ALA A 142 -2.62 1.72 -14.58
C ALA A 142 -1.70 0.51 -14.81
N ILE A 143 -1.75 -0.05 -16.01
CA ILE A 143 -0.84 -1.09 -16.50
C ILE A 143 -0.23 -0.63 -17.82
N LEU A 144 1.09 -0.60 -17.87
CA LEU A 144 1.87 -0.35 -19.08
C LEU A 144 2.44 -1.67 -19.60
N GLU A 145 2.18 -1.96 -20.86
CA GLU A 145 2.89 -3.01 -21.58
C GLU A 145 4.27 -2.51 -21.99
N THR A 146 5.29 -3.26 -21.60
CA THR A 146 6.68 -3.02 -21.96
C THR A 146 7.16 -4.11 -22.94
N PRO A 147 8.35 -3.97 -23.57
CA PRO A 147 8.83 -4.95 -24.53
C PRO A 147 8.86 -6.40 -24.01
N HIS A 148 9.33 -6.61 -22.79
CA HIS A 148 9.50 -7.95 -22.20
C HIS A 148 8.55 -8.24 -21.03
N GLY A 149 7.66 -7.30 -20.68
CA GLY A 149 6.77 -7.51 -19.55
C GLY A 149 5.79 -6.37 -19.31
N TYR A 150 5.42 -6.16 -18.05
CA TYR A 150 4.41 -5.18 -17.65
C TYR A 150 4.87 -4.35 -16.45
N GLN A 151 4.61 -3.05 -16.51
CA GLN A 151 4.81 -2.15 -15.37
C GLN A 151 3.48 -1.63 -14.85
N VAL A 152 3.22 -1.90 -13.59
CA VAL A 152 1.92 -1.70 -12.96
C VAL A 152 2.02 -0.60 -11.91
N TYR A 153 1.21 0.44 -12.10
CA TYR A 153 1.20 1.63 -11.28
C TYR A 153 0.07 1.58 -10.26
N TYR A 154 0.42 1.73 -8.99
CA TYR A 154 -0.48 1.95 -7.87
C TYR A 154 -0.31 3.41 -7.42
N VAL A 155 -1.15 4.29 -7.97
CA VAL A 155 -1.04 5.74 -7.79
C VAL A 155 -1.80 6.15 -6.53
N LEU A 156 -1.19 7.00 -5.72
CA LEU A 156 -1.81 7.53 -4.52
C LEU A 156 -2.79 8.63 -4.88
N TRP A 157 -3.90 8.78 -4.16
CA TRP A 157 -4.77 9.95 -4.37
C TRP A 157 -4.16 11.22 -3.76
N LYS A 158 -3.29 11.06 -2.75
CA LYS A 158 -2.52 12.10 -2.08
C LYS A 158 -1.04 11.75 -2.05
N SER A 159 -0.20 12.69 -2.44
CA SER A 159 1.25 12.58 -2.34
C SER A 159 1.72 12.47 -0.88
N VAL A 160 2.69 11.58 -0.64
CA VAL A 160 3.38 11.46 0.65
C VAL A 160 4.62 12.33 0.62
N PHE A 161 4.59 13.45 1.35
CA PHE A 161 5.74 14.33 1.46
C PHE A 161 6.82 13.74 2.36
N VAL A 162 8.06 13.82 1.88
CA VAL A 162 9.22 13.29 2.58
C VAL A 162 9.87 14.41 3.37
N SER A 163 10.01 14.20 4.67
CA SER A 163 10.79 15.04 5.57
C SER A 163 11.85 14.22 6.28
N LYS A 164 13.00 14.87 6.55
CA LYS A 164 14.09 14.28 7.33
C LYS A 164 13.77 14.44 8.82
N LYS A 165 13.88 13.36 9.60
CA LYS A 165 13.81 13.39 11.07
C LYS A 165 15.11 12.83 11.64
N GLY A 166 15.97 13.70 12.16
CA GLY A 166 17.33 13.31 12.57
C GLY A 166 18.13 12.83 11.37
N THR A 167 18.66 11.61 11.40
CA THR A 167 19.39 10.97 10.29
C THR A 167 18.50 10.12 9.38
N ARG A 168 17.20 9.99 9.69
CA ARG A 168 16.28 9.06 9.03
C ARG A 168 15.25 9.77 8.15
N TYR A 169 14.65 9.01 7.25
CA TYR A 169 13.55 9.42 6.38
C TYR A 169 12.34 8.52 6.61
N PRO A 170 11.54 8.74 7.67
CA PRO A 170 10.47 7.81 8.06
C PRO A 170 9.44 7.57 6.96
N ALA A 171 9.10 8.59 6.17
CA ALA A 171 8.17 8.46 5.05
C ALA A 171 8.72 7.52 3.97
N VAL A 172 10.02 7.59 3.66
CA VAL A 172 10.67 6.70 2.70
C VAL A 172 10.72 5.27 3.23
N GLU A 173 11.06 5.07 4.51
CA GLU A 173 11.10 3.74 5.14
C GLU A 173 9.71 3.08 5.17
N ALA A 174 8.67 3.84 5.51
CA ALA A 174 7.28 3.38 5.48
C ALA A 174 6.84 3.04 4.04
N ALA A 175 7.15 3.90 3.07
CA ALA A 175 6.81 3.69 1.67
C ALA A 175 7.55 2.49 1.07
N LYS A 176 8.80 2.23 1.46
CA LYS A 176 9.50 0.98 1.09
C LYS A 176 8.79 -0.24 1.63
N THR A 177 8.32 -0.18 2.89
CA THR A 177 7.56 -1.28 3.48
C THR A 177 6.30 -1.58 2.66
N VAL A 178 5.57 -0.54 2.24
CA VAL A 178 4.41 -0.69 1.35
C VAL A 178 4.81 -1.25 -0.01
N SER A 179 5.82 -0.68 -0.67
CA SER A 179 6.32 -1.14 -1.97
C SER A 179 6.72 -2.61 -1.96
N GLU A 180 7.45 -3.03 -0.93
CA GLU A 180 7.85 -4.43 -0.74
C GLU A 180 6.63 -5.34 -0.59
N GLN A 181 5.66 -4.95 0.25
CA GLN A 181 4.46 -5.77 0.46
C GLN A 181 3.56 -5.83 -0.78
N LEU A 182 3.48 -4.77 -1.59
CA LEU A 182 2.81 -4.80 -2.88
C LEU A 182 3.46 -5.84 -3.80
N ARG A 183 4.78 -5.76 -4.00
CA ARG A 183 5.53 -6.69 -4.86
C ARG A 183 5.41 -8.14 -4.38
N GLN A 184 5.61 -8.38 -3.08
CA GLN A 184 5.49 -9.71 -2.48
C GLN A 184 4.07 -10.28 -2.58
N SER A 185 3.04 -9.43 -2.51
CA SER A 185 1.66 -9.86 -2.67
C SER A 185 1.32 -10.22 -4.10
N VAL A 186 1.79 -9.43 -5.08
CA VAL A 186 1.62 -9.75 -6.51
C VAL A 186 2.44 -10.98 -6.90
N LEU A 187 3.65 -11.14 -6.37
CA LEU A 187 4.54 -12.28 -6.64
C LEU A 187 3.87 -13.63 -6.34
N LYS A 188 2.96 -13.68 -5.36
CA LYS A 188 2.19 -14.91 -5.03
C LYS A 188 1.28 -15.36 -6.17
N ASN A 189 0.79 -14.42 -6.97
CA ASN A 189 -0.06 -14.70 -8.12
C ASN A 189 0.77 -14.78 -9.42
N LEU A 190 1.85 -13.98 -9.50
CA LEU A 190 2.66 -13.81 -10.70
C LEU A 190 4.17 -13.91 -10.36
N PRO A 191 4.81 -15.07 -10.55
CA PRO A 191 6.22 -15.30 -10.23
C PRO A 191 7.23 -14.40 -10.97
N GLN A 192 6.81 -13.77 -12.07
CA GLN A 192 7.62 -12.93 -12.96
C GLN A 192 7.90 -11.52 -12.39
N VAL A 193 7.36 -11.19 -11.21
CA VAL A 193 7.60 -9.90 -10.54
C VAL A 193 9.05 -9.77 -10.08
N ASP A 194 9.72 -8.70 -10.48
CA ASP A 194 11.05 -8.35 -9.97
C ASP A 194 10.95 -7.64 -8.62
N VAL A 195 11.22 -8.39 -7.55
CA VAL A 195 11.28 -7.86 -6.18
C VAL A 195 12.53 -7.02 -5.92
N GLY A 196 13.62 -7.24 -6.65
CA GLY A 196 14.93 -6.59 -6.46
C GLY A 196 15.05 -5.21 -7.12
N CYS A 197 14.10 -4.83 -7.99
CA CYS A 197 14.07 -3.52 -8.64
C CYS A 197 14.07 -2.36 -7.62
N ASN A 198 14.62 -1.20 -7.98
CA ASN A 198 14.58 -0.02 -7.10
C ASN A 198 13.13 0.41 -6.81
N HIS A 199 12.78 0.70 -5.55
CA HIS A 199 11.41 1.10 -5.16
C HIS A 199 10.94 2.42 -5.81
N PHE A 200 11.86 3.37 -6.01
CA PHE A 200 11.56 4.73 -6.46
C PHE A 200 12.50 5.19 -7.59
N GLY A 201 12.98 4.22 -8.38
CA GLY A 201 13.92 4.43 -9.48
C GLY A 201 13.24 4.85 -10.78
N PHE A 202 13.87 4.46 -11.89
CA PHE A 202 13.37 4.71 -13.24
C PHE A 202 12.42 3.61 -13.69
N PHE A 203 11.31 4.01 -14.30
CA PHE A 203 10.30 3.16 -14.92
C PHE A 203 10.00 3.66 -16.33
N ARG A 204 9.24 2.92 -17.12
CA ARG A 204 8.80 3.35 -18.46
C ARG A 204 7.94 4.61 -18.36
N LEU A 205 8.27 5.58 -19.20
CA LEU A 205 7.42 6.75 -19.37
C LEU A 205 6.15 6.31 -20.11
N PRO A 206 4.94 6.63 -19.63
CA PRO A 206 3.71 6.26 -20.31
C PRO A 206 3.65 6.85 -21.72
N SER A 207 3.24 6.02 -22.68
CA SER A 207 2.86 6.40 -24.04
C SER A 207 1.56 5.68 -24.41
N ASP A 208 0.79 6.25 -25.33
CA ASP A 208 -0.56 5.73 -25.63
C ASP A 208 -0.57 4.30 -26.16
N ASP A 209 0.50 3.90 -26.86
CA ASP A 209 0.70 2.54 -27.37
C ASP A 209 1.03 1.53 -26.27
N MET A 210 1.53 1.97 -25.11
CA MET A 210 1.90 1.10 -23.98
C MET A 210 0.77 0.95 -22.95
N VAL A 211 -0.11 1.93 -22.81
CA VAL A 211 -1.20 1.88 -21.81
C VAL A 211 -2.18 0.77 -22.19
N ARG A 212 -2.37 -0.22 -21.31
CA ARG A 212 -3.35 -1.32 -21.48
C ARG A 212 -4.52 -1.21 -20.52
N PHE A 213 -4.27 -0.66 -19.35
CA PHE A 213 -5.29 -0.36 -18.35
C PHE A 213 -5.00 1.01 -17.76
N PHE A 214 -6.04 1.84 -17.63
CA PHE A 214 -5.95 3.11 -16.91
C PHE A 214 -7.34 3.49 -16.39
N GLU A 215 -7.47 3.55 -15.06
CA GLU A 215 -8.67 4.03 -14.40
C GLU A 215 -8.29 5.05 -13.32
N PRO A 216 -8.41 6.37 -13.61
CA PRO A 216 -7.94 7.43 -12.72
C PRO A 216 -8.68 7.48 -11.37
N SER A 217 -9.86 6.86 -11.26
CA SER A 217 -10.57 6.75 -9.98
C SER A 217 -9.98 5.69 -9.04
N LEU A 218 -9.22 4.71 -9.56
CA LEU A 218 -8.54 3.66 -8.77
C LEU A 218 -7.23 4.16 -8.16
N THR A 219 -7.30 5.28 -7.44
CA THR A 219 -6.18 5.82 -6.66
C THR A 219 -6.27 5.39 -5.20
N LEU A 220 -5.11 5.27 -4.55
CA LEU A 220 -4.98 4.58 -3.26
C LEU A 220 -4.60 5.50 -2.12
N ASP A 221 -5.10 5.19 -0.94
CA ASP A 221 -4.76 5.90 0.28
C ASP A 221 -3.51 5.30 0.94
N PHE A 222 -2.49 6.12 1.17
CA PHE A 222 -1.22 5.64 1.72
C PHE A 222 -1.35 5.12 3.15
N ALA A 223 -2.18 5.74 4.00
CA ALA A 223 -2.36 5.27 5.38
C ALA A 223 -2.98 3.87 5.40
N THR A 224 -4.01 3.67 4.57
CA THR A 224 -4.66 2.37 4.36
C THR A 224 -3.68 1.32 3.85
N LEU A 225 -2.81 1.67 2.89
CA LEU A 225 -1.76 0.76 2.39
C LEU A 225 -0.72 0.44 3.46
N LEU A 226 -0.31 1.41 4.26
CA LEU A 226 0.69 1.23 5.31
C LEU A 226 0.16 0.32 6.43
N ASP A 227 -1.08 0.54 6.88
CA ASP A 227 -1.73 -0.29 7.89
C ASP A 227 -1.83 -1.75 7.42
N TRP A 228 -2.26 -1.95 6.17
CA TRP A 228 -2.29 -3.26 5.52
C TRP A 228 -0.90 -3.92 5.46
N ALA A 229 0.12 -3.18 5.03
CA ALA A 229 1.49 -3.71 4.92
C ALA A 229 2.06 -4.10 6.29
N MET A 230 1.80 -3.29 7.33
CA MET A 230 2.21 -3.56 8.70
C MET A 230 1.49 -4.78 9.28
N GLU A 231 0.22 -4.99 8.97
CA GLU A 231 -0.52 -6.17 9.40
C GLU A 231 0.09 -7.47 8.86
N ILE A 232 0.48 -7.48 7.57
CA ILE A 232 1.17 -8.63 6.97
C ILE A 232 2.52 -8.87 7.66
N LYS A 233 3.31 -7.81 7.84
CA LYS A 233 4.63 -7.90 8.49
C LYS A 233 4.53 -8.44 9.93
N LEU A 234 3.52 -8.01 10.68
CA LEU A 234 3.23 -8.48 12.03
C LEU A 234 2.89 -9.97 12.05
N LYS A 235 2.04 -10.42 11.10
CA LYS A 235 1.67 -11.83 10.95
C LYS A 235 2.88 -12.71 10.57
N MET A 236 3.77 -12.22 9.70
CA MET A 236 4.96 -12.98 9.26
C MET A 236 6.03 -13.10 10.35
N THR A 237 6.20 -12.07 11.17
CA THR A 237 7.22 -12.05 12.22
C THR A 237 6.80 -12.78 13.50
N GLY A 238 5.55 -13.26 13.59
CA GLY A 238 5.02 -13.91 14.81
C GLY A 238 4.98 -12.99 16.03
N VAL A 239 5.29 -11.70 15.86
CA VAL A 239 5.20 -10.69 16.90
C VAL A 239 3.76 -10.28 16.97
N THR A 240 2.98 -10.90 17.86
CA THR A 240 1.69 -10.34 18.28
C THR A 240 1.92 -8.89 18.72
N LYS A 241 1.08 -7.96 18.23
CA LYS A 241 0.91 -6.65 18.89
C LYS A 241 0.85 -6.92 20.39
N PRO A 242 1.65 -6.24 21.24
CA PRO A 242 1.45 -6.37 22.68
C PRO A 242 -0.02 -6.04 22.91
N SER A 243 -0.78 -7.04 23.39
CA SER A 243 -2.13 -6.79 23.86
C SER A 243 -1.98 -5.69 24.89
N THR A 244 -2.83 -4.68 24.81
CA THR A 244 -2.85 -3.54 25.73
C THR A 244 -3.21 -3.92 27.17
N HIS A 245 -3.09 -5.19 27.57
CA HIS A 245 -3.61 -5.73 28.83
C HIS A 245 -2.81 -6.90 29.43
N ASP A 246 -1.60 -7.24 28.99
CA ASP A 246 -0.72 -8.15 29.76
C ASP A 246 0.47 -7.35 30.29
N HIS A 247 0.32 -6.78 31.50
CA HIS A 247 1.45 -6.19 32.20
C HIS A 247 2.47 -7.30 32.51
N GLN A 248 3.75 -7.07 32.23
CA GLN A 248 4.80 -8.07 32.49
C GLN A 248 4.87 -8.49 33.97
N VAL A 249 4.47 -7.59 34.88
CA VAL A 249 4.37 -7.88 36.32
C VAL A 249 3.31 -8.92 36.68
N ASP A 250 2.29 -9.11 35.82
CA ASP A 250 1.19 -10.06 36.06
C ASP A 250 1.55 -11.48 35.59
N GLN A 251 2.68 -11.64 34.90
CA GLN A 251 3.10 -12.94 34.38
C GLN A 251 3.72 -13.82 35.47
N PRO A 252 3.54 -15.16 35.41
CA PRO A 252 4.02 -16.09 36.44
C PRO A 252 5.51 -15.97 36.76
N TRP A 253 6.33 -15.63 35.75
CA TRP A 253 7.77 -15.46 35.90
C TRP A 253 8.15 -14.31 36.84
N PHE A 254 7.37 -13.22 36.85
CA PHE A 254 7.68 -12.03 37.66
C PHE A 254 7.51 -12.34 39.16
N SER A 255 6.40 -13.01 39.50
CA SER A 255 6.16 -13.50 40.86
C SER A 255 7.19 -14.56 41.29
N ALA A 256 7.64 -15.42 40.36
CA ALA A 256 8.66 -16.42 40.65
C ALA A 256 10.04 -15.78 40.94
N LEU A 257 10.53 -14.89 40.06
CA LEU A 257 11.82 -14.23 40.26
C LEU A 257 11.82 -13.24 41.44
N SER A 258 10.68 -12.60 41.74
CA SER A 258 10.59 -11.71 42.92
C SER A 258 10.66 -12.46 44.25
N ARG A 259 10.42 -13.77 44.26
CA ARG A 259 10.53 -14.64 45.45
C ARG A 259 11.78 -15.52 45.46
N ALA A 260 12.48 -15.62 44.33
CA ALA A 260 13.68 -16.41 44.21
C ALA A 260 14.82 -15.83 45.08
N SER A 261 15.61 -16.73 45.66
CA SER A 261 16.85 -16.38 46.36
C SER A 261 17.99 -16.37 45.36
N VAL A 262 18.52 -15.18 45.06
CA VAL A 262 19.49 -14.96 43.99
C VAL A 262 20.83 -14.54 44.56
N VAL A 263 21.87 -15.34 44.32
CA VAL A 263 23.23 -15.04 44.78
C VAL A 263 24.01 -14.20 43.77
N ARG A 264 25.20 -13.75 44.19
CA ARG A 264 26.15 -13.04 43.33
C ARG A 264 26.53 -13.93 42.14
N GLY A 265 26.51 -13.37 40.94
CA GLY A 265 27.04 -14.02 39.74
C GLY A 265 28.50 -13.61 39.56
N ASP A 266 29.43 -14.52 39.72
CA ASP A 266 30.86 -14.28 39.47
C ASP A 266 31.15 -14.35 37.96
N GLY A 267 30.63 -13.36 37.21
CA GLY A 267 30.70 -13.30 35.75
C GLY A 267 29.49 -13.89 35.01
N ASP A 268 28.47 -14.32 35.76
CA ASP A 268 27.30 -15.04 35.28
C ASP A 268 25.96 -14.34 35.67
N LEU A 269 24.81 -14.90 35.26
CA LEU A 269 23.47 -14.33 35.55
C LEU A 269 23.10 -14.35 37.06
N GLY A 270 23.52 -13.33 37.82
CA GLY A 270 23.19 -13.16 39.25
C GLY A 270 22.27 -11.97 39.59
N ARG A 271 22.27 -11.55 40.85
CA ARG A 271 21.33 -10.54 41.42
C ARG A 271 21.18 -9.23 40.64
N ASN A 272 22.26 -8.69 40.07
CA ASN A 272 22.22 -7.45 39.28
C ASN A 272 21.35 -7.60 38.03
N ASN A 273 21.47 -8.74 37.36
CA ASN A 273 20.75 -9.05 36.13
C ASN A 273 19.29 -9.35 36.42
N THR A 274 19.01 -10.06 37.52
CA THR A 274 17.63 -10.32 37.98
C THR A 274 16.92 -9.02 38.34
N LEU A 275 17.56 -8.15 39.14
CA LEU A 275 16.97 -6.88 39.54
C LEU A 275 16.70 -5.95 38.36
N LEU A 276 17.64 -5.87 37.41
CA LEU A 276 17.43 -5.11 36.16
C LEU A 276 16.21 -5.64 35.40
N THR A 277 16.08 -6.96 35.28
CA THR A 277 14.98 -7.60 34.53
C THR A 277 13.63 -7.37 35.20
N LEU A 278 13.56 -7.46 36.52
CA LEU A 278 12.35 -7.13 37.28
C LEU A 278 11.98 -5.65 37.12
N LEU A 279 12.94 -4.74 37.16
CA LEU A 279 12.71 -3.30 36.99
C LEU A 279 12.31 -2.90 35.57
N LEU A 280 12.77 -3.63 34.55
CA LEU A 280 12.29 -3.47 33.18
C LEU A 280 10.82 -3.91 33.03
N ALA A 281 10.40 -4.91 33.81
CA ALA A 281 9.02 -5.37 33.84
C ALA A 281 8.10 -4.34 34.50
N THR A 282 8.52 -3.73 35.61
CA THR A 282 7.75 -2.67 36.29
C THR A 282 7.65 -1.42 35.42
N TYR A 283 8.75 -1.03 34.76
CA TYR A 283 8.76 0.08 33.80
C TYR A 283 7.78 -0.15 32.64
N SER A 284 7.89 -1.28 31.93
CA SER A 284 6.99 -1.60 30.82
C SER A 284 5.53 -1.79 31.24
N SER A 285 5.29 -2.10 32.52
CA SER A 285 3.95 -2.23 33.11
C SER A 285 3.37 -0.91 33.62
N GLY A 286 4.09 0.22 33.49
CA GLY A 286 3.60 1.55 33.84
C GLY A 286 3.73 1.93 35.32
N TRP A 287 4.61 1.27 36.08
CA TRP A 287 4.91 1.71 37.44
C TRP A 287 5.75 3.00 37.41
N ASP A 288 5.50 3.89 38.38
CA ASP A 288 6.38 5.04 38.60
C ASP A 288 7.69 4.61 39.29
N GLN A 289 8.69 5.50 39.21
CA GLN A 289 10.04 5.20 39.67
C GLN A 289 10.14 5.03 41.20
N ASN A 290 9.28 5.69 41.99
CA ASN A 290 9.29 5.55 43.45
C ASN A 290 8.73 4.19 43.85
N ARG A 291 7.58 3.80 43.28
CA ARG A 291 7.01 2.47 43.50
C ARG A 291 7.96 1.34 43.07
N ALA A 292 8.66 1.52 41.95
CA ALA A 292 9.65 0.56 41.49
C ALA A 292 10.90 0.50 42.38
N TYR A 293 11.29 1.63 42.98
CA TYR A 293 12.37 1.69 43.97
C TYR A 293 12.00 0.95 45.25
N ASP A 294 10.79 1.18 45.79
CA ASP A 294 10.33 0.51 47.01
C ASP A 294 10.31 -1.02 46.83
N PHE A 295 9.84 -1.49 45.67
CA PHE A 295 9.91 -2.90 45.31
C PHE A 295 11.35 -3.41 45.19
N ALA A 296 12.25 -2.64 44.59
CA ALA A 296 13.66 -3.02 44.45
C ALA A 296 14.37 -3.11 45.79
N ASP A 297 14.10 -2.17 46.69
CA ASP A 297 14.66 -2.13 48.05
C ASP A 297 14.18 -3.33 48.88
N GLU A 298 12.88 -3.63 48.82
CA GLU A 298 12.28 -4.77 49.48
C GLU A 298 12.80 -6.10 48.93
N TRP A 299 12.88 -6.23 47.60
CA TRP A 299 13.44 -7.43 46.96
C TRP A 299 14.92 -7.63 47.32
N ASN A 300 15.72 -6.55 47.26
CA ASN A 300 17.15 -6.58 47.51
C ASN A 300 17.47 -6.95 48.97
N SER A 301 16.70 -6.42 49.92
CA SER A 301 16.85 -6.70 51.36
C SER A 301 16.64 -8.16 51.73
N ARG A 302 15.93 -8.93 50.90
CA ARG A 302 15.67 -10.36 51.11
C ARG A 302 16.73 -11.27 50.48
N GLN A 303 17.68 -10.73 49.72
CA GLN A 303 18.70 -11.53 49.05
C GLN A 303 19.81 -11.96 50.02
N PRO A 304 20.46 -13.13 49.81
CA PRO A 304 21.52 -13.62 50.70
C PRO A 304 22.74 -12.69 50.83
N ASP A 305 23.04 -11.92 49.77
CA ASP A 305 24.07 -10.88 49.76
C ASP A 305 23.47 -9.66 49.03
N PRO A 306 22.85 -8.71 49.76
CA PRO A 306 22.20 -7.55 49.19
C PRO A 306 23.15 -6.60 48.46
N LEU A 307 22.64 -5.92 47.43
CA LEU A 307 23.34 -4.82 46.78
C LEU A 307 23.37 -3.58 47.67
N ARG A 308 24.41 -2.76 47.51
CA ARG A 308 24.43 -1.41 48.08
C ARG A 308 23.32 -0.58 47.44
N ASP A 309 22.66 0.28 48.22
CA ASP A 309 21.58 1.15 47.73
C ASP A 309 22.00 1.98 46.50
N THR A 310 23.23 2.48 46.49
CA THR A 310 23.82 3.19 45.33
C THR A 310 23.78 2.36 44.04
N GLU A 311 23.96 1.05 44.12
CA GLU A 311 23.89 0.13 42.99
C GLU A 311 22.44 -0.18 42.58
N VAL A 312 21.53 -0.33 43.56
CA VAL A 312 20.09 -0.45 43.32
C VAL A 312 19.56 0.76 42.55
N ARG A 313 19.89 1.99 43.00
CA ARG A 313 19.51 3.24 42.33
C ARG A 313 20.10 3.35 40.92
N ARG A 314 21.33 2.86 40.72
CA ARG A 314 21.96 2.82 39.39
C ARG A 314 21.21 1.89 38.43
N ILE A 315 20.82 0.70 38.89
CA ILE A 315 20.05 -0.27 38.09
C ILE A 315 18.66 0.29 37.78
N LEU A 316 18.00 0.90 38.76
CA LEU A 316 16.71 1.59 38.57
C LEU A 316 16.80 2.68 37.50
N LYS A 317 17.81 3.55 37.57
CA LYS A 317 18.04 4.58 36.56
C LYS A 317 18.27 4.00 35.16
N SER A 318 18.96 2.85 35.07
CA SER A 318 19.17 2.15 33.81
C SER A 318 17.85 1.62 33.22
N ALA A 319 17.04 0.95 34.04
CA ALA A 319 15.74 0.42 33.61
C ALA A 319 14.77 1.53 33.13
N PHE A 320 14.74 2.66 33.83
CA PHE A 320 13.88 3.82 33.53
C PHE A 320 14.49 4.81 32.54
N SER A 321 15.62 4.49 31.91
CA SER A 321 16.29 5.39 30.95
C SER A 321 15.54 5.59 29.63
N GLY A 322 14.52 4.76 29.34
CA GLY A 322 13.78 4.75 28.07
C GLY A 322 14.50 4.02 26.93
N ASN A 323 15.71 3.52 27.16
CA ASN A 323 16.47 2.74 26.17
C ASN A 323 15.94 1.31 25.99
N TYR A 324 15.09 0.84 26.90
CA TYR A 324 14.51 -0.50 26.91
C TYR A 324 12.98 -0.42 26.83
N GLN A 325 12.36 -1.33 26.09
CA GLN A 325 10.90 -1.40 25.95
C GLN A 325 10.24 -2.32 27.02
N GLY A 326 11.04 -3.11 27.74
CA GLY A 326 10.60 -4.08 28.74
C GLY A 326 11.60 -5.22 28.91
N ALA A 327 11.28 -6.19 29.77
CA ALA A 327 12.14 -7.34 30.01
C ALA A 327 12.14 -8.30 28.78
N SER A 328 13.33 -8.73 28.35
CA SER A 328 13.49 -9.60 27.18
C SER A 328 13.07 -11.04 27.48
N LYS A 329 12.23 -11.61 26.60
CA LYS A 329 11.72 -12.99 26.75
C LYS A 329 12.83 -14.04 26.88
N ALA A 330 13.88 -13.93 26.05
CA ALA A 330 15.03 -14.84 26.10
C ALA A 330 15.77 -14.70 27.45
N TYR A 331 15.94 -13.47 27.92
CA TYR A 331 16.66 -13.19 29.16
C TYR A 331 15.87 -13.64 30.40
N ILE A 332 14.55 -13.44 30.39
CA ILE A 332 13.62 -13.99 31.39
C ILE A 332 13.76 -15.50 31.45
N GLN A 333 13.74 -16.19 30.31
CA GLN A 333 13.89 -17.65 30.27
C GLN A 333 15.21 -18.10 30.90
N HIS A 334 16.33 -17.47 30.55
CA HIS A 334 17.63 -17.80 31.14
C HIS A 334 17.69 -17.60 32.66
N LEU A 335 17.07 -16.54 33.18
CA LEU A 335 16.99 -16.30 34.63
C LEU A 335 16.07 -17.31 35.33
N MET A 336 14.95 -17.64 34.70
CA MET A 336 13.98 -18.60 35.22
C MET A 336 14.57 -20.01 35.28
N ASP A 337 15.28 -20.45 34.25
CA ASP A 337 15.95 -21.75 34.22
C ASP A 337 16.97 -21.90 35.36
N ARG A 338 17.55 -20.79 35.83
CA ARG A 338 18.55 -20.78 36.90
C ARG A 338 17.97 -20.63 38.29
N TRP A 339 17.01 -19.73 38.47
CA TRP A 339 16.56 -19.29 39.80
C TRP A 339 15.14 -19.74 40.16
N ALA A 340 14.35 -20.21 39.20
CA ALA A 340 12.99 -20.73 39.42
C ALA A 340 12.59 -21.77 38.33
N PRO A 341 13.37 -22.85 38.12
CA PRO A 341 13.14 -23.81 37.02
C PRO A 341 11.81 -24.56 37.13
N GLU A 342 11.23 -24.63 38.32
CA GLU A 342 9.95 -25.26 38.61
C GLU A 342 8.75 -24.48 38.04
N VAL A 343 8.92 -23.19 37.75
CA VAL A 343 7.86 -22.35 37.19
C VAL A 343 8.03 -22.22 35.69
N ARG A 344 7.01 -22.62 34.92
CA ARG A 344 6.98 -22.34 33.48
C ARG A 344 6.73 -20.84 33.26
N PRO A 345 7.71 -20.07 32.74
CA PRO A 345 7.64 -18.61 32.72
C PRO A 345 6.53 -18.07 31.80
N PHE A 346 6.26 -18.82 30.74
CA PHE A 346 5.22 -18.55 29.76
C PHE A 346 4.20 -19.69 29.83
N ALA A 347 3.49 -19.79 30.95
CA ALA A 347 2.33 -20.68 31.00
C ALA A 347 1.36 -20.23 29.89
N ARG A 348 1.08 -21.12 28.92
CA ARG A 348 -0.12 -20.98 28.09
C ARG A 348 -1.28 -20.92 29.06
N THR A 349 -1.95 -19.77 29.15
CA THR A 349 -3.19 -19.62 29.90
C THR A 349 -4.08 -20.80 29.53
N ALA A 350 -4.20 -21.76 30.45
CA ALA A 350 -4.98 -22.95 30.23
C ALA A 350 -6.43 -22.51 30.09
N ARG A 351 -6.99 -22.74 28.91
CA ARG A 351 -8.42 -22.64 28.58
C ARG A 351 -9.03 -21.28 28.97
N GLN A 352 -8.99 -20.33 28.04
CA GLN A 352 -10.15 -19.45 27.89
C GLN A 352 -11.37 -20.36 27.66
N ASN A 353 -12.10 -20.66 28.72
CA ASN A 353 -13.47 -21.10 28.58
C ASN A 353 -14.19 -19.94 27.89
N TRP A 354 -14.47 -20.12 26.60
CA TRP A 354 -15.28 -19.20 25.83
C TRP A 354 -16.69 -19.20 26.41
N VAL A 355 -16.94 -18.39 27.43
CA VAL A 355 -18.30 -18.06 27.84
C VAL A 355 -18.73 -16.91 26.94
N LYS A 356 -19.54 -17.21 25.92
CA LYS A 356 -20.18 -16.19 25.08
C LYS A 356 -21.18 -15.43 25.95
N PHE A 357 -20.72 -14.38 26.62
CA PHE A 357 -21.62 -13.47 27.33
C PHE A 357 -22.66 -12.94 26.33
N ARG A 358 -23.93 -13.18 26.64
CA ARG A 358 -25.05 -12.70 25.82
C ARG A 358 -25.05 -11.17 25.86
N LYS A 359 -24.60 -10.54 24.78
CA LYS A 359 -24.55 -9.06 24.67
C LYS A 359 -25.92 -8.45 25.05
N PRO A 360 -25.94 -7.39 25.90
CA PRO A 360 -27.14 -6.60 26.20
C PRO A 360 -27.83 -6.14 24.91
N ARG A 361 -29.16 -6.13 24.87
CA ARG A 361 -29.93 -5.89 23.62
C ARG A 361 -29.51 -4.59 22.90
N HIS A 362 -29.11 -3.56 23.65
CA HIS A 362 -28.71 -2.26 23.12
C HIS A 362 -27.29 -2.22 22.51
N ILE A 363 -26.41 -3.20 22.81
CA ILE A 363 -25.03 -3.29 22.27
C ILE A 363 -24.94 -4.32 21.13
N ARG A 364 -26.07 -4.94 20.74
CA ARG A 364 -26.12 -5.82 19.56
C ARG A 364 -26.11 -4.96 18.30
N LYS A 365 -24.96 -4.35 18.00
CA LYS A 365 -24.64 -3.87 16.66
C LYS A 365 -24.66 -5.11 15.75
N TYR A 366 -25.38 -5.04 14.63
CA TYR A 366 -25.73 -6.17 13.77
C TYR A 366 -24.52 -6.96 13.23
N SER A 367 -23.97 -7.89 14.02
CA SER A 367 -22.88 -8.77 13.60
C SER A 367 -23.28 -9.67 12.42
N HIS A 368 -24.57 -9.95 12.28
CA HIS A 368 -25.09 -10.73 11.16
C HIS A 368 -25.10 -9.96 9.84
N VAL A 369 -25.21 -8.63 9.85
CA VAL A 369 -25.30 -7.86 8.59
C VAL A 369 -23.96 -7.89 7.86
N SER A 370 -22.84 -7.81 8.58
CA SER A 370 -21.52 -8.03 8.00
C SER A 370 -21.40 -9.47 7.49
N GLU A 371 -21.66 -10.50 8.28
CA GLU A 371 -21.58 -11.89 7.79
C GLU A 371 -22.38 -12.11 6.48
N TRP A 372 -23.63 -11.63 6.45
CA TRP A 372 -24.48 -11.69 5.26
C TRP A 372 -23.98 -10.84 4.08
N ALA A 373 -23.41 -9.67 4.35
CA ALA A 373 -22.78 -8.85 3.30
C ALA A 373 -21.58 -9.57 2.68
N GLN A 374 -20.80 -10.33 3.47
CA GLN A 374 -19.71 -11.14 2.94
C GLN A 374 -20.24 -12.25 2.02
N ASP A 375 -21.23 -12.99 2.49
CA ASP A 375 -21.79 -14.10 1.72
C ASP A 375 -22.42 -13.59 0.41
N LEU A 376 -23.06 -12.42 0.45
CA LEU A 376 -23.61 -11.75 -0.72
C LEU A 376 -22.54 -11.38 -1.75
N VAL A 377 -21.45 -10.73 -1.34
CA VAL A 377 -20.36 -10.35 -2.24
C VAL A 377 -19.72 -11.59 -2.86
N LYS A 378 -19.39 -12.63 -2.07
CA LYS A 378 -18.83 -13.89 -2.58
C LYS A 378 -19.73 -14.56 -3.61
N TYR A 379 -21.04 -14.52 -3.38
CA TYR A 379 -22.02 -15.11 -4.28
C TYR A 379 -22.08 -14.35 -5.61
N VAL A 380 -22.10 -13.02 -5.57
CA VAL A 380 -22.08 -12.15 -6.76
C VAL A 380 -20.77 -12.32 -7.54
N ASP A 381 -19.62 -12.34 -6.86
CA ASP A 381 -18.31 -12.56 -7.50
C ASP A 381 -18.25 -13.93 -8.21
N ARG A 382 -18.78 -14.98 -7.56
CA ARG A 382 -18.80 -16.33 -8.13
C ARG A 382 -19.68 -16.41 -9.37
N LEU A 383 -20.91 -15.90 -9.29
CA LEU A 383 -21.86 -15.94 -10.40
C LEU A 383 -21.42 -15.07 -11.57
N GLY A 384 -20.81 -13.93 -11.27
CA GLY A 384 -20.47 -12.93 -12.25
C GLY A 384 -18.99 -12.91 -12.61
N ALA A 385 -18.31 -14.04 -12.39
CA ALA A 385 -16.90 -14.23 -12.72
C ALA A 385 -16.55 -13.87 -14.17
N ARG A 386 -17.51 -13.90 -15.10
CA ARG A 386 -17.34 -13.52 -16.51
C ARG A 386 -18.33 -12.47 -17.01
N SER A 387 -19.04 -11.81 -16.11
CA SER A 387 -20.09 -10.85 -16.45
C SER A 387 -19.63 -9.41 -16.18
N THR A 388 -20.23 -8.44 -16.86
CA THR A 388 -20.05 -7.00 -16.61
C THR A 388 -21.10 -6.44 -15.65
N SER A 389 -22.16 -7.18 -15.39
CA SER A 389 -23.15 -6.92 -14.34
C SER A 389 -23.98 -8.19 -14.11
N LEU A 390 -24.65 -8.28 -12.96
CA LEU A 390 -25.61 -9.34 -12.69
C LEU A 390 -26.98 -8.75 -12.41
N GLN A 391 -27.98 -9.19 -13.18
CA GLN A 391 -29.39 -8.98 -12.86
C GLN A 391 -29.89 -10.19 -12.09
N LEU A 392 -30.31 -9.98 -10.84
CA LEU A 392 -30.86 -11.01 -9.96
C LEU A 392 -32.15 -10.51 -9.30
N THR A 393 -33.04 -11.41 -8.92
CA THR A 393 -34.17 -11.03 -8.08
C THR A 393 -33.83 -11.17 -6.60
N THR A 394 -34.58 -10.48 -5.73
CA THR A 394 -34.48 -10.72 -4.28
C THR A 394 -34.83 -12.16 -3.91
N ALA A 395 -35.62 -12.86 -4.71
CA ALA A 395 -36.00 -14.25 -4.42
C ALA A 395 -34.79 -15.18 -4.64
N ASP A 396 -34.11 -15.04 -5.77
CA ASP A 396 -32.95 -15.88 -6.14
C ASP A 396 -31.83 -15.75 -5.10
N ILE A 397 -31.52 -14.51 -4.68
CA ILE A 397 -30.47 -14.27 -3.68
C ILE A 397 -30.86 -14.86 -2.31
N ARG A 398 -32.15 -14.77 -1.94
CA ARG A 398 -32.64 -15.31 -0.66
C ARG A 398 -32.60 -16.83 -0.63
N GLU A 399 -32.94 -17.45 -1.75
CA GLU A 399 -32.88 -18.90 -1.90
C GLU A 399 -31.44 -19.40 -1.85
N ALA A 400 -30.54 -18.79 -2.63
CA ALA A 400 -29.15 -19.21 -2.73
C ALA A 400 -28.36 -19.02 -1.43
N LEU A 401 -28.63 -17.96 -0.67
CA LEU A 401 -27.91 -17.65 0.58
C LEU A 401 -28.69 -18.07 1.83
N HIS A 402 -29.89 -18.63 1.68
CA HIS A 402 -30.80 -18.93 2.79
C HIS A 402 -30.99 -17.75 3.77
N ILE A 403 -31.08 -16.53 3.22
CA ILE A 403 -31.16 -15.28 3.98
C ILE A 403 -32.59 -14.74 4.02
N SER A 404 -33.01 -14.18 5.17
CA SER A 404 -34.32 -13.52 5.28
C SER A 404 -34.35 -12.23 4.46
N ARG A 405 -35.55 -11.80 4.06
CA ARG A 405 -35.74 -10.57 3.27
C ARG A 405 -35.17 -9.33 3.97
N ASP A 406 -35.40 -9.20 5.26
CA ASP A 406 -34.94 -8.05 6.05
C ASP A 406 -33.42 -8.04 6.22
N SER A 407 -32.82 -9.22 6.43
CA SER A 407 -31.37 -9.35 6.50
C SER A 407 -30.72 -9.05 5.14
N LEU A 408 -31.32 -9.51 4.03
CA LEU A 408 -30.84 -9.19 2.69
C LEU A 408 -30.93 -7.70 2.39
N ASN A 409 -32.03 -7.03 2.74
CA ASN A 409 -32.14 -5.58 2.55
C ASN A 409 -31.04 -4.83 3.31
N LYS A 410 -30.79 -5.20 4.58
CA LYS A 410 -29.70 -4.62 5.38
C LYS A 410 -28.33 -4.92 4.78
N ALA A 411 -28.11 -6.14 4.29
CA ALA A 411 -26.85 -6.51 3.64
C ALA A 411 -26.64 -5.72 2.34
N LEU A 412 -27.67 -5.55 1.50
CA LEU A 412 -27.64 -4.76 0.28
C LEU A 412 -27.36 -3.27 0.55
N ASP A 413 -27.98 -2.70 1.59
CA ASP A 413 -27.69 -1.32 1.98
C ASP A 413 -26.27 -1.19 2.53
N TYR A 414 -25.81 -2.18 3.31
CA TYR A 414 -24.47 -2.22 3.87
C TYR A 414 -23.39 -2.29 2.78
N VAL A 415 -23.49 -3.22 1.82
CA VAL A 415 -22.52 -3.34 0.72
C VAL A 415 -22.50 -2.10 -0.18
N ALA A 416 -23.64 -1.42 -0.35
CA ALA A 416 -23.72 -0.17 -1.11
C ALA A 416 -23.04 1.00 -0.37
N ILE A 417 -23.33 1.17 0.93
CA ILE A 417 -22.72 2.21 1.76
C ILE A 417 -21.21 2.04 1.86
N HIS A 418 -20.74 0.79 1.97
CA HIS A 418 -19.32 0.46 2.08
C HIS A 418 -18.61 0.30 0.73
N GLY A 419 -19.30 0.55 -0.39
CA GLY A 419 -18.70 0.52 -1.73
C GLY A 419 -18.24 -0.86 -2.21
N LEU A 420 -18.74 -1.94 -1.59
CA LEU A 420 -18.40 -3.32 -1.93
C LEU A 420 -19.14 -3.80 -3.18
N LEU A 421 -20.38 -3.33 -3.37
CA LEU A 421 -21.19 -3.56 -4.56
C LEU A 421 -21.93 -2.28 -4.92
N ARG A 422 -22.02 -1.99 -6.22
CA ARG A 422 -23.03 -1.07 -6.72
C ARG A 422 -24.36 -1.82 -6.81
N VAL A 423 -25.35 -1.33 -6.07
CA VAL A 423 -26.70 -1.91 -6.00
C VAL A 423 -27.68 -0.96 -6.67
N GLN A 424 -28.35 -1.41 -7.74
CA GLN A 424 -29.47 -0.66 -8.36
C GLN A 424 -30.75 -1.48 -8.28
N ARG A 425 -31.81 -0.88 -7.76
CA ARG A 425 -33.11 -1.53 -7.54
C ARG A 425 -34.12 -1.02 -8.56
N THR A 426 -34.68 -1.92 -9.37
CA THR A 426 -35.76 -1.59 -10.29
C THR A 426 -37.09 -2.07 -9.70
N ARG A 427 -38.06 -1.15 -9.57
CA ARG A 427 -39.41 -1.48 -9.05
C ARG A 427 -40.32 -1.97 -10.19
N GLY A 428 -41.24 -2.89 -9.91
CA GLY A 428 -42.28 -3.34 -10.85
C GLY A 428 -42.44 -4.85 -10.89
N ARG A 429 -43.38 -5.32 -11.73
CA ARG A 429 -43.74 -6.75 -11.88
C ARG A 429 -42.59 -7.62 -12.44
N ASN A 430 -41.67 -6.99 -13.17
CA ASN A 430 -40.38 -7.55 -13.63
C ASN A 430 -39.18 -6.83 -12.97
N GLY A 431 -39.40 -6.26 -11.78
CA GLY A 431 -38.36 -5.55 -11.04
C GLY A 431 -37.26 -6.50 -10.55
N GLY A 432 -36.01 -6.06 -10.63
CA GLY A 432 -34.84 -6.83 -10.22
C GLY A 432 -33.80 -5.96 -9.54
N ILE A 433 -32.71 -6.58 -9.13
CA ILE A 433 -31.54 -5.93 -8.54
C ILE A 433 -30.37 -6.13 -9.50
N LEU A 434 -29.83 -5.01 -9.99
CA LEU A 434 -28.56 -5.01 -10.68
C LEU A 434 -27.43 -4.89 -9.64
N LEU A 435 -26.53 -5.86 -9.64
CA LEU A 435 -25.34 -5.90 -8.80
C LEU A 435 -24.09 -5.84 -9.67
N ILE A 436 -23.17 -4.94 -9.31
CA ILE A 436 -21.89 -4.74 -10.02
C ILE A 436 -20.78 -4.69 -8.98
N THR A 437 -19.81 -5.59 -9.11
CA THR A 437 -18.56 -5.60 -8.31
C THR A 437 -17.53 -4.66 -8.96
N MET A 438 -16.42 -4.36 -8.26
CA MET A 438 -15.34 -3.57 -8.85
C MET A 438 -14.77 -4.23 -10.12
N MET A 439 -14.61 -5.56 -10.09
CA MET A 439 -14.21 -6.36 -11.25
C MET A 439 -15.13 -6.17 -12.45
N MET A 440 -16.44 -6.25 -12.21
CA MET A 440 -17.45 -6.05 -13.24
C MET A 440 -17.43 -4.62 -13.79
N ALA A 441 -17.22 -3.62 -12.93
CA ALA A 441 -17.10 -2.22 -13.34
C ALA A 441 -15.86 -2.01 -14.24
N GLY A 442 -14.72 -2.58 -13.87
CA GLY A 442 -13.51 -2.59 -14.71
C GLY A 442 -13.78 -3.19 -16.10
N ARG A 443 -14.46 -4.34 -16.17
CA ARG A 443 -14.89 -4.94 -17.45
C ARG A 443 -15.80 -4.05 -18.27
N GLN A 444 -16.75 -3.34 -17.63
CA GLN A 444 -17.63 -2.40 -18.34
C GLN A 444 -16.84 -1.28 -19.00
N ILE A 445 -15.84 -0.76 -18.29
CA ILE A 445 -14.96 0.30 -18.80
C ILE A 445 -14.16 -0.23 -19.99
N GLU A 446 -13.52 -1.39 -19.87
CA GLU A 446 -12.77 -2.02 -20.96
C GLU A 446 -13.64 -2.31 -22.18
N THR A 447 -14.85 -2.85 -21.98
CA THR A 447 -15.78 -3.15 -23.08
C THR A 447 -16.18 -1.86 -23.80
N ARG A 448 -16.44 -0.77 -23.08
CA ARG A 448 -16.73 0.54 -23.69
C ARG A 448 -15.55 1.09 -24.48
N HIS A 449 -14.33 0.96 -23.98
CA HIS A 449 -13.13 1.36 -24.72
C HIS A 449 -12.94 0.52 -25.98
N ALA A 450 -13.18 -0.79 -25.91
CA ALA A 450 -13.11 -1.68 -27.07
C ALA A 450 -14.18 -1.35 -28.11
N SER A 451 -15.44 -1.16 -27.69
CA SER A 451 -16.53 -0.76 -28.59
C SER A 451 -16.26 0.61 -29.22
N GLN A 452 -15.80 1.59 -28.45
CA GLN A 452 -15.42 2.89 -29.00
C GLN A 452 -14.28 2.76 -30.01
N SER A 453 -13.26 1.94 -29.74
CA SER A 453 -12.19 1.66 -30.70
C SER A 453 -12.70 0.98 -31.98
N GLN A 454 -13.68 0.09 -31.87
CA GLN A 454 -14.28 -0.60 -33.01
C GLN A 454 -15.17 0.33 -33.84
N ASP A 455 -15.97 1.19 -33.19
CA ASP A 455 -16.76 2.24 -33.84
C ASP A 455 -15.83 3.20 -34.62
N TRP A 456 -14.66 3.52 -34.06
CA TRP A 456 -13.64 4.31 -34.76
C TRP A 456 -13.02 3.57 -35.93
N GLN A 457 -12.74 2.27 -35.82
CA GLN A 457 -12.24 1.47 -36.94
C GLN A 457 -13.27 1.36 -38.07
N GLU A 458 -14.54 1.15 -37.73
CA GLU A 458 -15.65 1.11 -38.69
C GLU A 458 -15.86 2.47 -39.36
N PHE A 459 -15.85 3.56 -38.59
CA PHE A 459 -15.92 4.93 -39.11
C PHE A 459 -14.74 5.26 -40.04
N LEU A 460 -13.54 4.78 -39.72
CA LEU A 460 -12.33 4.97 -40.52
C LEU A 460 -12.20 3.96 -41.69
N GLY A 461 -13.13 3.00 -41.81
CA GLY A 461 -13.14 2.00 -42.88
C GLY A 461 -11.99 0.98 -42.82
N LEU A 462 -11.44 0.70 -41.63
CA LEU A 462 -10.37 -0.28 -41.44
C LEU A 462 -10.98 -1.68 -41.28
N GLU A 463 -10.76 -2.58 -42.25
CA GLU A 463 -11.27 -3.96 -42.17
C GLU A 463 -10.56 -4.78 -41.07
N GLN A 464 -11.33 -5.67 -40.44
CA GLN A 464 -10.82 -6.62 -39.44
C GLN A 464 -9.89 -7.65 -40.10
N GLY A 465 -8.59 -7.38 -40.10
CA GLY A 465 -7.60 -8.36 -40.57
C GLY A 465 -6.23 -7.79 -40.93
N GLU A 466 -6.12 -6.51 -41.29
CA GLU A 466 -4.80 -5.91 -41.53
C GLU A 466 -4.23 -5.33 -40.25
N SER A 467 -3.55 -6.18 -39.48
CA SER A 467 -2.54 -5.76 -38.51
C SER A 467 -1.28 -5.26 -39.24
N ASN A 468 -1.44 -4.28 -40.12
CA ASN A 468 -0.33 -3.47 -40.57
C ASN A 468 -0.21 -2.28 -39.63
N VAL A 469 0.92 -2.24 -38.94
CA VAL A 469 1.42 -1.09 -38.19
C VAL A 469 1.41 0.12 -39.12
N LEU A 470 0.36 0.93 -39.08
CA LEU A 470 0.36 2.24 -39.71
C LEU A 470 1.18 3.17 -38.81
N SER A 471 2.49 3.19 -39.04
CA SER A 471 3.32 4.31 -38.65
C SER A 471 2.80 5.55 -39.37
N VAL A 472 2.10 6.44 -38.65
CA VAL A 472 1.70 7.74 -39.17
C VAL A 472 2.96 8.60 -39.26
N THR A 473 3.61 8.64 -40.43
CA THR A 473 4.61 9.65 -40.75
C THR A 473 3.92 10.95 -41.15
N PRO A 474 4.59 12.12 -41.01
CA PRO A 474 3.98 13.44 -41.26
C PRO A 474 3.41 13.65 -42.66
N GLU A 475 3.74 12.77 -43.61
CA GLU A 475 3.39 12.88 -45.03
C GLU A 475 2.00 12.30 -45.36
N ASN A 476 1.40 11.48 -44.48
CA ASN A 476 0.13 10.79 -44.73
C ASN A 476 -1.07 11.37 -43.97
N ARG A 477 -1.10 12.69 -43.70
CA ARG A 477 -2.31 13.31 -43.16
C ARG A 477 -3.42 13.33 -44.23
N PRO A 478 -4.62 12.80 -43.96
CA PRO A 478 -5.76 13.06 -44.84
C PRO A 478 -6.06 14.56 -44.81
N THR A 479 -6.02 15.19 -45.99
CA THR A 479 -6.46 16.57 -46.19
C THR A 479 -7.96 16.61 -45.98
N ILE A 480 -8.41 17.28 -44.91
CA ILE A 480 -9.82 17.60 -44.71
C ILE A 480 -10.20 18.61 -45.80
N VAL A 481 -10.88 18.13 -46.85
CA VAL A 481 -11.54 19.01 -47.82
C VAL A 481 -12.84 19.47 -47.16
N LEU A 482 -12.86 20.73 -46.70
CA LEU A 482 -14.08 21.37 -46.23
C LEU A 482 -15.02 21.57 -47.44
N PRO A 483 -16.31 21.18 -47.35
CA PRO A 483 -17.26 21.41 -48.42
C PRO A 483 -17.46 22.92 -48.63
N GLY A 484 -17.37 23.33 -49.89
CA GLY A 484 -17.41 24.73 -50.31
C GLY A 484 -18.69 25.44 -49.86
N ARG A 485 -18.51 26.65 -49.32
CA ARG A 485 -19.57 27.66 -49.25
C ARG A 485 -19.99 28.01 -50.68
N LEU A 486 -21.21 27.65 -51.05
CA LEU A 486 -21.98 28.38 -52.04
C LEU A 486 -22.11 29.83 -51.54
N MET A 487 -21.53 30.77 -52.27
CA MET A 487 -21.90 32.18 -52.22
C MET A 487 -22.76 32.44 -53.45
N ASP A 488 -24.06 32.54 -53.24
CA ASP A 488 -24.95 33.31 -54.11
C ASP A 488 -24.79 34.79 -53.74
N GLY A 489 -24.60 35.66 -54.74
CA GLY A 489 -24.61 37.12 -54.62
C GLY A 489 -23.33 37.81 -55.05
#